data_AF-A0AAW8EIA9-F1
#
_entry.id   AF-A0AAW8EIA9-F1
#
_cell.length_a   1.000
_cell.length_b   1.000
_cell.length_c   1.000
_cell.angle_alpha   90.00
_cell.angle_beta   90.00
_cell.angle_gamma   90.00
#
_symmetry.space_group_name_H-M   'P 1'
#
loop_
_entity.id
_entity.type
_entity.pdbx_description
1 polymer ?
#
loop_
_entity_poly.entity_id
_entity_poly.type
_entity_poly.pdbx_seq_one_letter_code
_entity_poly.pdbx_strand_id
1 'polypeptide(L)' 'MSGAFVNELPDTFFEVAMLWVHGHTHQSFDYRVHACQVVCNPRGYVNWSGRIENQAFEPGLIIDVPPPEGDQRP' A
#
# COMPACT_ATOMS: atom_id res chain seq x y z
N MET A 1 -7.94 11.40 18.30
CA MET A 1 -8.06 9.94 18.18
C MET A 1 -8.42 9.65 16.73
N SER A 2 -7.46 9.24 15.90
CA SER A 2 -7.79 8.75 14.55
C SER A 2 -8.24 7.31 14.71
N GLY A 3 -9.51 7.02 14.42
CA GLY A 3 -9.97 5.64 14.31
C GLY A 3 -9.23 4.92 13.20
N ALA A 4 -8.97 3.64 13.38
CA ALA A 4 -8.58 2.73 12.33
C ALA A 4 -9.38 1.45 12.41
N PHE A 5 -9.65 0.90 11.24
CA PHE A 5 -10.08 -0.48 11.11
C PHE A 5 -8.90 -1.25 10.55
N VAL A 6 -8.41 -2.23 11.32
CA VAL A 6 -7.50 -3.26 10.81
C VAL A 6 -8.38 -4.47 10.53
N ASN A 7 -8.44 -4.90 9.27
CA ASN A 7 -9.11 -6.14 8.90
C ASN A 7 -8.02 -7.19 8.65
N GLU A 8 -8.09 -8.31 9.36
CA GLU A 8 -7.37 -9.51 8.96
C GLU A 8 -8.08 -10.04 7.71
N LEU A 9 -7.46 -9.81 6.54
CA LEU A 9 -8.00 -10.25 5.27
C LEU A 9 -7.67 -11.74 5.10
N PRO A 10 -8.65 -12.58 4.71
CA PRO A 10 -8.37 -13.98 4.44
C PRO A 10 -7.41 -14.11 3.24
N ASP A 11 -6.60 -15.17 3.23
CA ASP A 11 -5.61 -15.43 2.15
C ASP A 11 -6.24 -15.39 0.75
N THR A 12 -7.50 -15.80 0.62
CA THR A 12 -8.28 -15.78 -0.63
C THR A 12 -8.46 -14.39 -1.23
N PHE A 13 -8.37 -13.32 -0.43
CA PHE A 13 -8.37 -11.95 -0.94
C PHE A 13 -7.16 -11.68 -1.85
N PHE A 14 -6.00 -12.20 -1.45
CA PHE A 14 -4.71 -11.99 -2.12
C PHE A 14 -4.52 -12.88 -3.35
N GLU A 15 -5.43 -13.85 -3.58
CA GLU A 15 -5.48 -14.63 -4.81
C GLU A 15 -6.08 -13.85 -5.99
N VAL A 16 -6.91 -12.83 -5.70
CA VAL A 16 -7.65 -12.07 -6.73
C VAL A 16 -7.04 -10.69 -6.96
N ALA A 17 -6.60 -10.01 -5.90
CA ALA A 17 -5.99 -8.70 -6.02
C ALA A 17 -4.56 -8.80 -6.55
N MET A 18 -4.21 -8.02 -7.57
CA MET A 18 -2.82 -7.89 -8.05
C MET A 18 -2.06 -6.78 -7.33
N LEU A 19 -2.78 -5.73 -6.90
CA LEU A 19 -2.26 -4.61 -6.12
C LEU A 19 -3.29 -4.23 -5.05
N TRP A 20 -2.84 -4.14 -3.80
CA TRP A 20 -3.61 -3.61 -2.68
C TRP A 20 -2.90 -2.40 -2.07
N VAL A 21 -3.55 -1.25 -2.11
CA VAL A 21 -3.04 -0.01 -1.49
C VAL A 21 -3.79 0.25 -0.19
N HIS A 22 -3.06 0.44 0.90
CA HIS A 22 -3.62 0.79 2.20
C HIS A 22 -2.93 2.00 2.84
N GLY A 23 -3.42 2.44 4.00
CA GLY A 23 -2.92 3.61 4.72
C GLY A 23 -2.95 3.44 6.23
N HIS A 24 -3.21 4.55 6.93
CA HIS A 24 -3.40 4.67 8.38
C HIS A 24 -2.15 4.47 9.26
N THR A 25 -1.24 3.57 8.91
CA THR A 25 -0.06 3.23 9.73
C THR A 25 0.97 4.36 9.88
N HIS A 26 0.90 5.39 9.04
CA HIS A 26 1.93 6.43 8.87
C HIS A 26 3.34 5.87 8.62
N GLN A 27 3.40 4.64 8.11
CA GLN A 27 4.63 3.96 7.75
C GLN A 27 4.49 3.39 6.35
N SER A 28 5.55 3.48 5.55
CA SER A 28 5.59 2.87 4.23
C SER A 28 5.70 1.34 4.33
N PHE A 29 5.00 0.66 3.43
CA PHE A 29 5.07 -0.79 3.23
C PHE A 29 5.10 -1.08 1.74
N ASP A 30 5.94 -2.03 1.33
CA ASP A 30 5.93 -2.61 -0.02
C ASP A 30 6.36 -4.07 0.11
N TYR A 31 5.40 -4.97 0.00
CA TYR A 31 5.64 -6.41 0.12
C TYR A 31 4.67 -7.21 -0.73
N ARG A 32 4.95 -8.51 -0.93
CA ARG A 32 4.08 -9.41 -1.68
C ARG A 32 3.41 -10.44 -0.79
N VAL A 33 2.13 -10.69 -1.07
CA VAL A 33 1.36 -11.82 -0.56
C VAL A 33 0.81 -12.55 -1.78
N HIS A 34 1.31 -13.76 -2.05
CA HIS A 34 1.07 -14.46 -3.32
C HIS A 34 1.42 -13.56 -4.53
N ALA A 35 0.48 -13.36 -5.45
CA ALA A 35 0.63 -12.48 -6.61
C ALA A 35 0.22 -11.03 -6.31
N CYS A 36 -0.36 -10.75 -5.14
CA CYS A 36 -0.75 -9.41 -4.72
C CYS A 36 0.45 -8.62 -4.18
N GLN A 37 0.73 -7.46 -4.77
CA GLN A 37 1.61 -6.48 -4.15
C GLN A 37 0.81 -5.62 -3.16
N VAL A 38 1.28 -5.51 -1.93
CA VAL A 38 0.69 -4.69 -0.88
C VAL A 38 1.55 -3.46 -0.68
N VAL A 39 0.97 -2.28 -0.91
CA VAL A 39 1.68 -1.00 -0.85
C VAL A 39 1.00 -0.05 0.13
N CYS A 40 1.81 0.66 0.90
CA CYS A 40 1.42 1.76 1.76
C CYS A 40 2.47 2.86 1.61
N ASN A 41 2.05 4.08 1.27
CA ASN A 41 2.95 5.23 1.17
C ASN A 41 2.29 6.51 1.76
N PRO A 42 1.91 6.49 3.05
CA PRO A 42 1.23 7.61 3.68
C PRO A 42 2.25 8.65 4.10
N ARG A 43 1.97 9.94 3.88
CA ARG A 43 2.82 11.01 4.41
C ARG A 43 2.86 11.03 5.94
N GLY A 44 1.76 10.68 6.60
CA GLY A 44 1.58 10.91 8.03
C GLY A 44 1.47 12.40 8.36
N TYR A 45 1.53 12.73 9.65
CA TYR A 45 1.42 14.11 10.11
C TYR A 45 2.74 14.87 10.02
N VAL A 46 2.64 16.20 10.08
CA VAL A 46 3.80 17.07 10.34
C VAL A 46 3.81 17.35 11.83
N ASN A 47 4.90 16.99 12.50
CA ASN A 47 5.04 17.22 13.93
C ASN A 47 5.36 18.70 14.25
N TRP A 48 5.40 19.05 15.54
CA TRP A 48 5.68 20.42 15.99
C TRP A 48 7.02 20.98 15.53
N SER A 49 7.99 20.11 15.18
CA SER A 49 9.29 20.50 14.63
C SER A 49 9.29 20.69 13.11
N GLY A 50 8.13 20.59 12.46
CA GLY A 50 8.00 20.69 11.00
C GLY A 50 8.42 19.43 10.24
N ARG A 51 8.76 18.33 10.94
CA ARG A 51 9.16 17.07 10.31
C ARG A 51 7.95 16.24 9.97
N ILE A 52 7.97 15.65 8.78
CA ILE A 52 7.02 14.63 8.35
C ILE A 52 7.28 13.35 9.14
N GLU A 53 6.21 12.72 9.60
CA GLU A 53 6.22 11.47 10.38
C GLU A 53 6.78 10.30 9.57
N ASN A 54 6.29 10.09 8.35
CA ASN A 54 6.88 9.13 7.43
C ASN A 54 7.99 9.78 6.60
N GLN A 55 9.24 9.56 6.98
CA GLN A 55 10.39 10.08 6.24
C GLN A 55 10.62 9.37 4.89
N ALA A 56 10.01 8.20 4.70
CA ALA A 56 10.05 7.44 3.45
C ALA A 56 8.88 7.76 2.51
N PHE A 57 8.07 8.78 2.83
CA PHE A 57 6.97 9.18 1.96
C PHE A 57 7.51 9.69 0.61
N GLU A 58 7.04 9.07 -0.46
CA GLU A 58 7.40 9.44 -1.83
C GLU A 58 6.19 10.02 -2.57
N PRO A 59 6.09 11.35 -2.77
CA PRO A 59 4.90 11.98 -3.36
C PRO A 59 4.65 11.60 -4.82
N GLY A 60 5.66 11.09 -5.52
CA GLY A 60 5.61 10.65 -6.91
C GLY A 60 5.74 9.16 -7.11
N LEU A 61 5.46 8.34 -6.07
CA LEU A 61 5.58 6.89 -6.16
C LEU A 61 4.70 6.33 -7.29
N ILE A 62 5.34 5.66 -8.24
CA ILE A 62 4.69 4.94 -9.34
C ILE A 62 4.83 3.44 -9.05
N ILE A 63 3.73 2.71 -9.14
CA ILE A 63 3.71 1.25 -8.99
C ILE A 63 3.26 0.64 -10.32
N ASP A 64 4.16 -0.13 -10.94
CA ASP A 64 3.85 -0.89 -12.14
C ASP A 64 3.06 -2.16 -11.76
N VAL A 65 1.84 -2.26 -12.28
CA VAL A 65 1.00 -3.44 -12.08
C VAL A 65 1.18 -4.37 -13.28
N PRO A 66 1.65 -5.61 -13.08
CA PRO A 66 1.77 -6.56 -14.17
C PRO A 66 0.37 -6.89 -14.73
N PRO A 67 0.26 -7.14 -16.04
CA PRO A 67 -0.99 -7.63 -16.61
C PRO A 67 -1.39 -8.95 -15.94
N PRO A 68 -2.70 -9.23 -15.79
CA PRO A 68 -3.14 -10.52 -15.29
C PRO A 68 -2.53 -11.65 -16.13
N GLU A 69 -2.12 -12.75 -15.51
CA GLU A 69 -1.62 -13.91 -16.26
C GLU A 69 -2.66 -14.35 -17.30
N GLY A 70 -2.27 -14.31 -18.59
CA GLY A 70 -3.14 -14.64 -19.71
C GLY A 70 -3.85 -13.45 -20.39
N ASP A 71 -3.65 -12.22 -19.93
CA ASP A 71 -4.17 -11.03 -20.61
C ASP A 71 -3.30 -10.66 -21.83
N GLN A 72 -3.68 -11.19 -22.99
CA GLN A 72 -3.09 -10.92 -24.32
C GLN A 72 -3.89 -9.85 -25.08
N ARG A 73 -4.54 -8.90 -24.39
CA ARG A 73 -5.22 -7.80 -25.09
C ARG A 73 -4.19 -6.99 -25.90
N PRO A 74 -4.52 -6.62 -27.15
CA PRO A 74 -3.56 -6.11 -28.14
C PRO A 74 -2.95 -4.77 -27.78
#